data_AF-A0A9N8QX81-F1
#
_entry.id   AF-A0A9N8QX81-F1
#
_cell.length_a   1.000
_cell.length_b   1.000
_cell.length_c   1.000
_cell.angle_alpha   90.00
_cell.angle_beta   90.00
_cell.angle_gamma   90.00
#
_symmetry.space_group_name_H-M   'P 1'
#
loop_
_entity.id
_entity.type
_entity.pdbx_description
1 polymer ?
#
loop_
_entity_poly.entity_id
_entity_poly.type
_entity_poly.pdbx_seq_one_letter_code
_entity_poly.pdbx_strand_id
1 'polypeptide(L)'
;MNKRFWRFAMVPALLLAGAAIGQQFPMLDMVANRVVQKYQQSSCEQLWQERAAKQGQPKSEREQQAVQLLHTDPQMRAAFIDRVAAPIANKMFECGMIP
;
A
#
# COMPACT_ATOMS: atom_id res chain seq x y z
N MET A 1 47.12 -25.16 23.74
CA MET A 1 47.55 -24.12 22.79
C MET A 1 47.05 -24.47 21.38
N ASN A 2 46.18 -23.62 20.87
CA ASN A 2 46.19 -23.13 19.48
C ASN A 2 45.44 -23.89 18.36
N LYS A 3 44.49 -23.12 17.80
CA LYS A 3 44.25 -22.90 16.36
C LYS A 3 43.33 -23.85 15.59
N ARG A 4 42.30 -24.43 16.22
CA ARG A 4 41.26 -25.16 15.46
C ARG A 4 39.81 -24.73 15.71
N PHE A 5 39.57 -23.96 16.77
CA PHE A 5 38.24 -23.39 17.07
C PHE A 5 37.92 -22.08 16.31
N TRP A 6 38.86 -21.59 15.51
CA TRP A 6 38.71 -20.36 14.73
C TRP A 6 38.27 -20.65 13.29
N ARG A 7 37.17 -21.40 13.13
CA ARG A 7 36.51 -21.61 11.82
C ARG A 7 34.99 -21.44 11.85
N PHE A 8 34.41 -21.01 12.98
CA PHE A 8 32.96 -20.88 13.16
C PHE A 8 32.48 -19.43 13.38
N ALA A 9 33.17 -18.44 12.83
CA ALA A 9 32.77 -17.05 13.00
C ALA A 9 32.92 -16.25 11.71
N MET A 10 31.98 -16.42 10.78
CA MET A 10 31.45 -15.38 9.88
C MET A 10 30.55 -16.02 8.83
N VAL A 11 29.25 -16.01 9.06
CA VAL A 11 28.28 -15.86 7.97
C VAL A 11 27.48 -14.60 8.30
N PRO A 12 27.50 -13.56 7.44
CA PRO A 12 26.98 -12.25 7.81
C PRO A 12 25.45 -12.28 7.90
N ALA A 13 24.94 -11.68 8.97
CA ALA A 13 23.53 -11.35 9.14
C ALA A 13 23.09 -10.30 8.08
N LEU A 14 22.71 -10.77 6.90
CA LEU A 14 22.09 -9.96 5.85
C LEU A 14 20.60 -10.32 5.73
N LEU A 15 19.80 -10.03 6.77
CA LEU A 15 18.34 -10.26 6.73
C LEU A 15 17.49 -9.14 7.35
N LEU A 16 18.02 -7.92 7.54
CA LEU A 16 17.26 -6.83 8.17
C LEU A 16 17.23 -5.54 7.33
N ALA A 17 17.06 -5.65 6.01
CA ALA A 17 16.78 -4.49 5.16
C ALA A 17 15.28 -4.27 4.88
N GLY A 18 14.38 -4.91 5.65
CA GLY A 18 12.94 -4.91 5.36
C GLY A 18 12.04 -4.11 6.32
N ALA A 19 12.54 -3.59 7.44
CA ALA A 19 11.67 -3.17 8.55
C ALA A 19 11.70 -1.67 8.88
N ALA A 20 12.27 -0.81 8.03
CA ALA A 20 12.33 0.63 8.25
C ALA A 20 11.65 1.42 7.13
N ILE A 21 10.37 1.16 6.90
CA ILE A 21 9.47 1.98 6.07
C ILE A 21 8.56 2.86 6.93
N GLY A 22 9.08 3.41 8.03
CA GLY A 22 8.34 4.36 8.85
C GLY A 22 8.70 5.79 8.45
N GLN A 23 7.77 6.51 7.82
CA GLN A 23 7.72 7.99 7.76
C GLN A 23 8.47 8.73 6.63
N GLN A 24 8.75 8.11 5.47
CA GLN A 24 9.31 8.88 4.34
C GLN A 24 8.29 9.85 3.68
N PHE A 25 6.98 9.60 3.81
CA PHE A 25 5.95 10.35 3.06
C PHE A 25 4.74 10.78 3.94
N PRO A 26 4.88 11.74 4.87
CA PRO A 26 3.81 12.11 5.81
C PRO A 26 2.54 12.63 5.12
N MET A 27 2.67 13.34 4.00
CA MET A 27 1.50 13.79 3.23
C MET A 27 0.77 12.64 2.52
N LEU A 28 1.52 11.62 2.08
CA LEU A 28 0.96 10.43 1.47
C LEU A 28 0.13 9.64 2.49
N ASP A 29 0.61 9.54 3.73
CA ASP A 29 -0.10 8.87 4.81
C ASP A 29 -1.46 9.52 5.08
N MET A 30 -1.53 10.86 5.07
CA MET A 30 -2.80 11.58 5.23
C MET A 30 -3.78 11.28 4.09
N VAL A 31 -3.31 11.27 2.85
CA VAL A 31 -4.14 10.95 1.68
C VAL A 31 -4.60 9.49 1.73
N ALA A 32 -3.69 8.56 2.00
CA ALA A 32 -4.01 7.14 2.15
C ALA A 32 -5.05 6.91 3.25
N ASN A 33 -4.91 7.57 4.40
CA ASN A 33 -5.88 7.51 5.49
C ASN A 33 -7.26 8.02 5.06
N ARG A 34 -7.35 9.09 4.27
CA ARG A 34 -8.63 9.59 3.75
C ARG A 34 -9.29 8.59 2.80
N VAL A 35 -8.52 7.96 1.93
CA VAL A 35 -9.04 6.92 1.02
C VAL A 35 -9.55 5.72 1.82
N VAL A 36 -8.79 5.25 2.80
CA VAL A 36 -9.21 4.15 3.70
C VAL A 36 -10.48 4.52 4.46
N GLN A 37 -10.53 5.70 5.06
CA GLN A 37 -11.71 6.18 5.78
C GLN A 37 -12.95 6.22 4.88
N LYS A 38 -12.82 6.68 3.63
CA LYS A 38 -13.93 6.68 2.68
C LYS A 38 -14.52 5.29 2.51
N TYR A 39 -13.69 4.28 2.23
CA TYR A 39 -14.18 2.90 2.07
C TYR A 39 -14.80 2.37 3.36
N GLN A 40 -14.15 2.59 4.51
CA GLN A 40 -14.65 2.06 5.78
C GLN A 40 -15.98 2.70 6.21
N GLN A 41 -16.16 4.01 5.96
CA GLN A 41 -17.36 4.76 6.36
C GLN A 41 -18.51 4.66 5.36
N SER A 42 -18.24 4.29 4.10
CA SER A 42 -19.28 4.08 3.11
C SER A 42 -20.05 2.77 3.32
N SER A 43 -21.34 2.80 2.99
CA SER A 43 -22.15 1.57 2.88
C SER A 43 -21.73 0.76 1.65
N CYS A 44 -22.05 -0.53 1.64
CA CYS A 44 -21.73 -1.39 0.51
C CYS A 44 -22.48 -0.96 -0.77
N GLU A 45 -23.74 -0.52 -0.65
CA GLU A 45 -24.55 0.00 -1.75
C GLU A 45 -23.92 1.25 -2.35
N GLN A 46 -23.43 2.16 -1.51
CA GLN A 46 -22.75 3.38 -1.97
C GLN A 46 -21.47 3.05 -2.75
N LEU A 47 -20.67 2.10 -2.26
CA LEU A 47 -19.44 1.68 -2.94
C LEU A 47 -19.74 0.99 -4.28
N TRP A 48 -20.78 0.16 -4.34
CA TRP A 48 -21.24 -0.45 -5.59
C TRP A 48 -21.73 0.58 -6.60
N GLN A 49 -22.54 1.55 -6.17
CA GLN A 49 -23.02 2.63 -7.01
C GLN A 49 -21.86 3.48 -7.53
N GLU A 50 -20.91 3.85 -6.67
CA GLU A 50 -19.73 4.60 -7.10
C GLU A 50 -18.89 3.83 -8.11
N ARG A 51 -18.64 2.54 -7.86
CA ARG A 51 -17.93 1.67 -8.81
C ARG A 51 -18.64 1.62 -10.15
N ALA A 52 -19.95 1.37 -10.16
CA ALA A 52 -20.74 1.29 -11.38
C ALA A 52 -20.73 2.62 -12.14
N ALA A 53 -20.85 3.75 -11.43
CA ALA A 53 -20.78 5.08 -12.03
C ALA A 53 -19.41 5.38 -12.66
N LYS A 54 -18.32 4.94 -12.03
CA LYS A 54 -16.95 5.12 -12.54
C LYS A 54 -16.55 4.08 -13.58
N GLN A 55 -17.30 2.99 -13.75
CA GLN A 55 -16.95 1.91 -14.67
C GLN A 55 -16.97 2.40 -16.12
N GLY A 56 -15.88 2.19 -16.84
CA GLY A 56 -15.74 2.64 -18.23
C GLY A 56 -15.52 4.14 -18.41
N GLN A 57 -15.56 4.94 -17.34
CA GLN A 57 -15.23 6.35 -17.39
C GLN A 57 -13.71 6.56 -17.30
N PRO A 58 -13.15 7.54 -18.03
CA PRO A 58 -11.76 7.92 -17.83
C PRO A 58 -11.55 8.47 -16.42
N LYS A 59 -10.38 8.19 -15.85
CA LYS A 59 -9.94 8.81 -14.60
C LYS A 59 -9.97 10.33 -14.75
N SER A 60 -10.32 11.04 -13.69
CA SER A 60 -10.19 12.50 -13.66
C SER A 60 -8.74 12.93 -13.84
N GLU A 61 -8.48 14.14 -14.32
CA GLU A 61 -7.12 14.67 -14.52
C GLU A 61 -6.25 14.55 -13.26
N ARG A 62 -6.83 14.80 -12.08
CA ARG A 62 -6.12 14.65 -10.80
C ARG A 62 -5.80 13.19 -10.46
N GLU A 63 -6.74 12.27 -10.69
CA GLU A 63 -6.49 10.84 -10.50
C GLU A 63 -5.41 10.34 -11.48
N GLN A 64 -5.40 10.85 -12.71
CA GLN A 64 -4.34 10.55 -13.68
C GLN A 64 -2.99 11.02 -13.14
N GLN A 65 -2.85 12.31 -12.78
CA GLN A 65 -1.60 12.86 -12.25
C GLN A 65 -1.09 12.09 -11.03
N ALA A 66 -1.97 11.72 -10.10
CA ALA A 66 -1.61 10.90 -8.94
C ALA A 66 -1.09 9.52 -9.36
N VAL A 67 -1.73 8.87 -10.34
CA VAL A 67 -1.26 7.60 -10.90
C VAL A 67 0.11 7.78 -11.58
N GLN A 68 0.33 8.84 -12.34
CA GLN A 68 1.64 9.13 -12.95
C GLN A 68 2.73 9.33 -11.89
N LEU A 69 2.43 10.05 -10.81
CA LEU A 69 3.37 10.23 -9.70
C LEU A 69 3.78 8.89 -9.08
N LEU A 70 2.81 8.02 -8.79
CA LEU A 70 3.07 6.68 -8.26
C LEU A 70 3.79 5.78 -9.27
N HIS A 71 3.65 6.00 -10.59
CA HIS A 71 4.46 5.27 -11.57
C HIS A 71 5.93 5.67 -11.52
N THR A 72 6.22 6.96 -11.39
CA THR A 72 7.58 7.53 -11.40
C THR A 72 8.34 7.28 -10.09
N ASP A 73 7.65 7.17 -8.95
CA ASP A 73 8.26 6.89 -7.65
C ASP A 73 7.86 5.50 -7.11
N PRO A 74 8.73 4.47 -7.23
CA PRO A 74 8.42 3.12 -6.77
C PRO A 74 8.33 2.99 -5.24
N GLN A 75 9.08 3.81 -4.48
CA GLN A 75 9.02 3.76 -3.01
C GLN A 75 7.72 4.37 -2.50
N MET A 76 7.31 5.51 -3.07
CA MET A 76 6.02 6.13 -2.76
C MET A 76 4.85 5.21 -3.13
N ARG A 77 4.94 4.54 -4.28
CA ARG A 77 3.94 3.54 -4.70
C ARG A 77 3.79 2.40 -3.71
N ALA A 78 4.91 1.81 -3.29
CA ALA A 78 4.89 0.73 -2.30
C ALA A 78 4.25 1.22 -0.99
N ALA A 79 4.71 2.35 -0.45
CA ALA A 79 4.18 2.92 0.79
C ALA A 79 2.66 3.20 0.70
N PHE A 80 2.19 3.78 -0.40
CA PHE A 80 0.75 4.03 -0.59
C PHE A 80 -0.05 2.73 -0.66
N ILE A 81 0.38 1.78 -1.50
CA ILE A 81 -0.34 0.52 -1.71
C ILE A 81 -0.38 -0.28 -0.41
N ASP A 82 0.74 -0.42 0.30
CA ASP A 82 0.81 -1.16 1.57
C ASP A 82 -0.16 -0.56 2.61
N ARG A 83 -0.33 0.77 2.61
CA ARG A 83 -1.22 1.45 3.53
C ARG A 83 -2.70 1.25 3.19
N VAL A 84 -3.08 1.22 1.92
CA VAL A 84 -4.49 1.23 1.48
C VAL A 84 -5.03 -0.15 1.09
N ALA A 85 -4.19 -1.06 0.58
CA ALA A 85 -4.64 -2.27 -0.08
C ALA A 85 -5.41 -3.20 0.84
N ALA A 86 -4.83 -3.58 1.98
CA ALA A 86 -5.48 -4.49 2.93
C ALA A 86 -6.84 -3.99 3.45
N PRO A 87 -6.97 -2.77 4.03
CA PRO A 87 -8.25 -2.31 4.58
C PRO A 87 -9.32 -2.11 3.50
N ILE A 88 -8.95 -1.65 2.30
CA ILE A 88 -9.90 -1.47 1.19
C ILE A 88 -10.33 -2.83 0.63
N ALA A 89 -9.39 -3.75 0.41
CA ALA A 89 -9.69 -5.09 -0.06
C ALA A 89 -10.63 -5.82 0.91
N ASN A 90 -10.37 -5.74 2.22
CA ASN A 90 -11.26 -6.33 3.24
C ASN A 90 -12.68 -5.77 3.13
N LYS A 91 -12.84 -4.44 3.05
CA LYS A 91 -14.15 -3.82 2.87
C LYS A 91 -14.81 -4.24 1.57
N MET A 92 -14.04 -4.34 0.49
CA MET A 92 -14.54 -4.80 -0.81
C MET A 92 -14.98 -6.26 -0.78
N PHE A 93 -14.26 -7.12 -0.07
CA PHE A 93 -14.62 -8.52 0.14
C PHE A 93 -15.91 -8.65 0.96
N GLU A 94 -16.01 -7.93 2.09
CA GLU A 94 -17.24 -7.87 2.91
C GLU A 94 -18.46 -7.41 2.10
N CYS A 95 -18.27 -6.49 1.17
CA CYS A 95 -19.32 -5.99 0.28
C CYS A 95 -19.55 -6.84 -0.99
N GLY A 96 -18.87 -7.99 -1.14
CA GLY A 96 -18.99 -8.88 -2.30
C GLY A 96 -18.45 -8.30 -3.62
N MET A 97 -17.64 -7.25 -3.56
CA MET A 97 -17.05 -6.57 -4.72
C MET A 97 -15.81 -7.27 -5.28
N ILE A 98 -15.15 -8.11 -4.49
CA ILE A 98 -14.06 -8.99 -4.91
C ILE A 98 -14.28 -10.38 -4.28
N PRO A 99 -13.91 -11.46 -4.98
CA PRO A 99 -14.05 -12.82 -4.47
C PRO A 99 -13.05 -13.14 -3.37
#